data_AF-A0AAW2Z6P1-F1
#
_entry.id   AF-A0AAW2Z6P1-F1
#
_cell.length_a   1.000
_cell.length_b   1.000
_cell.length_c   1.000
_cell.angle_alpha   90.00
_cell.angle_beta   90.00
_cell.angle_gamma   90.00
#
_symmetry.space_group_name_H-M   'P 1'
#
loop_
_entity.id
_entity.type
_entity.pdbx_description
1 polymer ?
#
loop_
_entity_poly.entity_id
_entity_poly.type
_entity_poly.pdbx_seq_one_letter_code
_entity_poly.pdbx_strand_id
1 'polypeptide(L)'
;MAFAPNIEDEDLKKKLLLDTLHREFEEFGFARQAERDAALWYCTLTSNTNNPDEYNRIQILRRVFTILKFGGLMYRTDKNENIWNWYYDSNLSICSALSHGSRILIQLPKEEADPTKKRKRSFRHMVHGQFEQEHEFWCWLLTGDPDGDLSDVISTEIEGDKSLQENKCVFRRLASTHGIKKHNADGEVISINGVERRKRVYEVKKKIGLSLRDTKIGGSKKRKYNKHKHWGLNLAIGGAGNESFGIKMESVSSNGSNGHMYFHYLAPTTERYGALMIGVEGSEFRKTAQSGNAHSIKGTSNRLSATLGFKWSEIKALGSDGMGGGVPDKIDSLFIDLTPGWTYLMEKESEWSDEFVNETSNKFISSEYIFT
;
A
#
# COMPACT_ATOMS: atom_id res chain seq x y z
N MET A 1 -13.54 -12.45 -26.13
CA MET A 1 -14.36 -11.40 -25.49
C MET A 1 -14.97 -10.56 -26.59
N ALA A 2 -16.30 -10.51 -26.69
CA ALA A 2 -17.00 -9.71 -27.69
C ALA A 2 -17.02 -8.23 -27.25
N PHE A 3 -16.67 -7.32 -28.17
CA PHE A 3 -16.68 -5.88 -27.94
C PHE A 3 -18.09 -5.40 -27.59
N ALA A 4 -18.23 -4.74 -26.45
CA ALA A 4 -19.48 -4.07 -26.07
C ALA A 4 -19.74 -2.89 -27.03
N PRO A 5 -21.02 -2.62 -27.41
CA PRO A 5 -21.37 -1.47 -28.23
C PRO A 5 -20.89 -0.16 -27.58
N ASN A 6 -20.63 0.84 -28.42
CA ASN A 6 -20.17 2.17 -27.99
C ASN A 6 -21.32 2.91 -27.25
N ILE A 7 -21.51 2.57 -25.97
CA ILE A 7 -22.53 3.15 -25.09
C ILE A 7 -22.03 4.51 -24.59
N GLU A 8 -22.72 5.61 -24.90
CA GLU A 8 -22.32 6.94 -24.39
C GLU A 8 -22.69 7.17 -22.92
N ASP A 9 -23.63 6.39 -22.38
CA ASP A 9 -24.10 6.49 -20.99
C ASP A 9 -23.11 5.84 -20.00
N GLU A 10 -22.40 6.67 -19.23
CA GLU A 10 -21.44 6.22 -18.21
C GLU A 10 -22.10 5.39 -17.09
N ASP A 11 -23.33 5.69 -16.70
CA ASP A 11 -24.02 4.98 -15.62
C ASP A 11 -24.47 3.59 -16.09
N LEU A 12 -24.90 3.49 -17.35
CA LEU A 12 -25.13 2.19 -17.99
C LEU A 12 -23.84 1.37 -18.09
N LYS A 13 -22.71 1.98 -18.48
CA LYS A 13 -21.41 1.30 -18.49
C LYS A 13 -21.00 0.82 -17.09
N LYS A 14 -21.21 1.64 -16.04
CA LYS A 14 -20.94 1.24 -14.64
C LYS A 14 -21.76 0.04 -14.23
N LYS A 15 -23.05 0.06 -14.56
CA LYS A 15 -23.97 -1.05 -14.28
C LYS A 15 -23.53 -2.32 -15.01
N LEU A 16 -23.26 -2.24 -16.32
CA LEU A 16 -22.83 -3.39 -17.12
C LEU A 16 -21.50 -3.98 -16.64
N LEU A 17 -20.53 -3.14 -16.27
CA LEU A 17 -19.27 -3.59 -15.68
C LEU A 17 -19.53 -4.34 -14.38
N LEU A 18 -20.32 -3.75 -13.48
CA LEU A 18 -20.63 -4.35 -12.18
C LEU A 18 -21.39 -5.68 -12.33
N ASP A 19 -22.40 -5.73 -13.22
CA ASP A 19 -23.17 -6.95 -13.52
C ASP A 19 -22.26 -8.04 -14.12
N THR A 20 -21.29 -7.66 -14.95
CA THR A 20 -20.32 -8.60 -15.53
C THR A 20 -19.40 -9.18 -14.47
N LEU A 21 -18.89 -8.34 -13.56
CA LEU A 21 -18.04 -8.78 -12.46
C LEU A 21 -18.79 -9.62 -11.43
N HIS A 22 -20.07 -9.32 -11.17
CA HIS A 22 -20.93 -10.17 -10.35
C HIS A 22 -21.10 -11.55 -10.97
N ARG A 23 -21.49 -11.63 -12.25
CA ARG A 23 -21.63 -12.93 -12.94
C ARG A 23 -20.33 -13.72 -12.95
N GLU A 24 -19.20 -13.06 -13.20
CA GLU A 24 -17.89 -13.72 -13.14
C GLU A 24 -17.61 -14.28 -11.74
N PHE A 25 -17.92 -13.52 -10.70
CA PHE A 25 -17.71 -13.97 -9.32
C PHE A 25 -18.67 -15.09 -8.92
N GLU A 26 -19.93 -15.05 -9.37
CA GLU A 26 -20.90 -16.12 -9.18
C GLU A 26 -20.47 -17.41 -9.90
N GLU A 27 -19.90 -17.30 -11.11
CA GLU A 27 -19.50 -18.45 -11.93
C GLU A 27 -18.16 -19.06 -11.50
N PHE A 28 -17.16 -18.23 -11.18
CA PHE A 28 -15.77 -18.67 -10.96
C PHE A 28 -15.24 -18.39 -9.55
N GLY A 29 -16.00 -17.70 -8.70
CA GLY A 29 -15.58 -17.31 -7.37
C GLY A 29 -14.40 -16.33 -7.34
N PHE A 30 -13.72 -16.30 -6.20
CA PHE A 30 -12.59 -15.39 -5.97
C PHE A 30 -11.34 -15.73 -6.80
N ALA A 31 -11.17 -16.99 -7.22
CA ALA A 31 -9.98 -17.43 -7.94
C ALA A 31 -9.76 -16.62 -9.23
N ARG A 32 -10.83 -16.42 -10.01
CA ARG A 32 -10.75 -15.65 -11.26
C ARG A 32 -10.41 -14.17 -11.03
N GLN A 33 -10.91 -13.61 -9.94
CA GLN A 33 -10.56 -12.26 -9.54
C GLN A 33 -9.08 -12.15 -9.13
N ALA A 34 -8.57 -13.11 -8.36
CA ALA A 34 -7.17 -13.16 -7.96
C ALA A 34 -6.22 -13.33 -9.17
N GLU A 35 -6.59 -14.13 -10.16
CA GLU A 35 -5.86 -14.24 -11.43
C GLU A 35 -5.76 -12.88 -12.16
N ARG A 36 -6.89 -12.15 -12.22
CA ARG A 36 -6.91 -10.81 -12.81
C ARG A 36 -6.06 -9.83 -12.01
N ASP A 37 -6.10 -9.87 -10.68
CA ASP A 37 -5.25 -9.03 -9.84
C ASP A 37 -3.77 -9.27 -10.17
N ALA A 38 -3.35 -10.54 -10.22
CA ALA A 38 -1.98 -10.92 -10.52
C ALA A 38 -1.57 -10.45 -11.94
N ALA A 39 -2.43 -10.64 -12.93
CA ALA A 39 -2.18 -10.19 -14.30
C ALA A 39 -2.01 -8.66 -14.38
N LEU A 40 -2.90 -7.90 -13.73
CA LEU A 40 -2.84 -6.43 -13.75
C LEU A 40 -1.59 -5.91 -13.04
N TRP A 41 -1.23 -6.49 -11.89
CA TRP A 41 -0.01 -6.13 -11.17
C TRP A 41 1.25 -6.53 -11.92
N TYR A 42 1.27 -7.69 -12.56
CA TYR A 42 2.37 -8.11 -13.43
C TYR A 42 2.58 -7.10 -14.54
N CYS A 43 1.53 -6.76 -15.30
CA CYS A 43 1.60 -5.75 -16.36
C CYS A 43 2.06 -4.38 -15.83
N THR A 44 1.69 -4.00 -14.60
CA THR A 44 2.19 -2.77 -13.96
C THR A 44 3.68 -2.82 -13.69
N LEU A 45 4.21 -3.92 -13.18
CA LEU A 45 5.64 -4.04 -12.85
C LEU A 45 6.52 -4.24 -14.09
N THR A 46 6.00 -4.91 -15.11
CA THR A 46 6.72 -5.20 -16.36
C THR A 46 6.50 -4.16 -17.45
N SER A 47 5.79 -3.06 -17.17
CA SER A 47 5.53 -2.05 -18.21
C SER A 47 6.84 -1.46 -18.69
N ASN A 48 7.16 -1.70 -19.97
CA ASN A 48 8.35 -1.16 -20.59
C ASN A 48 8.18 0.35 -20.76
N THR A 49 8.99 1.12 -20.06
CA THR A 49 8.86 2.56 -20.04
C THR A 49 10.23 3.23 -20.11
N ASN A 50 10.38 4.14 -21.06
CA ASN A 50 11.51 5.06 -21.10
C ASN A 50 11.27 6.29 -20.21
N ASN A 51 10.11 6.39 -19.54
CA ASN A 51 9.80 7.46 -18.61
C ASN A 51 10.47 7.17 -17.25
N PRO A 52 11.47 7.98 -16.83
CA PRO A 52 12.17 7.76 -15.56
C PRO A 52 11.24 7.79 -14.35
N ASP A 53 10.17 8.60 -14.38
CA ASP A 53 9.22 8.67 -13.29
C ASP A 53 8.45 7.36 -13.13
N GLU A 54 8.04 6.74 -14.24
CA GLU A 54 7.33 5.47 -14.22
C GLU A 54 8.26 4.34 -13.79
N TYR A 55 9.51 4.35 -14.24
CA TYR A 55 10.53 3.43 -13.73
C TYR A 55 10.68 3.55 -12.20
N ASN A 56 10.78 4.76 -11.66
CA ASN A 56 10.86 4.97 -10.22
C ASN A 56 9.63 4.44 -9.47
N ARG A 57 8.42 4.61 -10.02
CA ARG A 57 7.20 4.01 -9.44
C ARG A 57 7.29 2.50 -9.36
N ILE A 58 7.70 1.86 -10.46
CA ILE A 58 7.86 0.40 -10.53
C ILE A 58 8.86 -0.08 -9.47
N GLN A 59 10.00 0.59 -9.31
CA GLN A 59 10.98 0.20 -8.28
C GLN A 59 10.43 0.34 -6.85
N ILE A 60 9.67 1.40 -6.56
CA ILE A 60 8.98 1.55 -5.27
C ILE A 60 7.98 0.39 -5.06
N LEU A 61 7.21 0.04 -6.09
CA LEU A 61 6.26 -1.07 -6.02
C LEU A 61 6.95 -2.41 -5.81
N ARG A 62 8.07 -2.68 -6.50
CA ARG A 62 8.86 -3.90 -6.29
C ARG A 62 9.30 -4.01 -4.84
N ARG A 63 9.82 -2.94 -4.22
CA ARG A 63 10.16 -2.95 -2.79
C ARG A 63 8.95 -3.15 -1.88
N VAL A 64 7.80 -2.55 -2.20
CA VAL A 64 6.54 -2.84 -1.48
C VAL A 64 6.22 -4.34 -1.56
N PHE A 65 6.29 -4.95 -2.75
CA PHE A 65 6.02 -6.37 -2.90
C PHE A 65 7.10 -7.26 -2.27
N THR A 66 8.36 -6.88 -2.26
CA THR A 66 9.43 -7.53 -1.50
C THR A 66 9.06 -7.59 -0.02
N ILE A 67 8.55 -6.49 0.56
CA ILE A 67 8.05 -6.49 1.94
C ILE A 67 6.88 -7.47 2.10
N LEU A 68 5.92 -7.51 1.17
CA LEU A 68 4.78 -8.45 1.26
C LEU A 68 5.20 -9.92 1.12
N LYS A 69 6.18 -10.20 0.26
CA LYS A 69 6.70 -11.54 -0.02
C LYS A 69 7.57 -12.06 1.12
N PHE A 70 8.50 -11.24 1.61
CA PHE A 70 9.55 -11.67 2.52
C PHE A 70 9.40 -11.16 3.96
N GLY A 71 8.50 -10.21 4.22
CA GLY A 71 8.33 -9.58 5.52
C GLY A 71 7.58 -10.41 6.58
N GLY A 72 7.02 -11.56 6.19
CA GLY A 72 6.14 -12.34 7.07
C GLY A 72 4.74 -11.72 7.17
N LEU A 73 4.05 -11.60 6.03
CA LEU A 73 2.67 -11.11 5.98
C LEU A 73 1.73 -12.04 6.77
N MET A 74 0.93 -11.43 7.62
CA MET A 74 -0.11 -12.06 8.42
C MET A 74 -1.46 -11.45 8.10
N TYR A 75 -2.53 -12.21 8.37
CA TYR A 75 -3.90 -11.75 8.25
C TYR A 75 -4.78 -12.26 9.38
N ARG A 76 -5.91 -11.59 9.58
CA ARG A 76 -7.00 -12.09 10.43
C ARG A 76 -8.33 -11.99 9.70
N THR A 77 -9.18 -12.97 9.96
CA THR A 77 -10.49 -13.14 9.31
C THR A 77 -11.58 -12.35 10.04
N ASP A 78 -11.38 -12.01 11.32
CA ASP A 78 -12.19 -11.06 12.07
C ASP A 78 -11.28 -10.07 12.79
N LYS A 79 -11.48 -8.76 12.56
CA LYS A 79 -10.71 -7.71 13.24
C LYS A 79 -10.97 -7.62 14.75
N ASN A 80 -12.05 -8.21 15.25
CA ASN A 80 -12.37 -8.25 16.67
C ASN A 80 -11.70 -9.44 17.37
N GLU A 81 -11.11 -10.34 16.59
CA GLU A 81 -10.30 -11.43 17.09
C GLU A 81 -8.82 -11.05 17.05
N ASN A 82 -8.07 -11.59 18.01
CA ASN A 82 -6.62 -11.43 18.10
C ASN A 82 -5.88 -12.64 17.51
N ILE A 83 -6.56 -13.39 16.65
CA ILE A 83 -6.05 -14.58 15.98
C ILE A 83 -5.51 -14.15 14.61
N TRP A 84 -4.18 -14.18 14.51
CA TRP A 84 -3.45 -13.91 13.29
C TRP A 84 -2.99 -15.24 12.68
N ASN A 85 -3.15 -15.34 11.37
CA ASN A 85 -2.70 -16.45 10.55
C ASN A 85 -1.63 -15.95 9.59
N TRP A 86 -0.71 -16.82 9.19
CA TRP A 86 0.23 -16.45 8.15
C TRP A 86 -0.45 -16.36 6.80
N TYR A 87 -0.14 -15.33 6.03
CA TYR A 87 -0.79 -15.12 4.73
C TYR A 87 -0.50 -16.26 3.74
N TYR A 88 0.63 -16.96 3.87
CA TYR A 88 0.92 -18.14 3.06
C TYR A 88 -0.06 -19.30 3.28
N ASP A 89 -0.67 -19.41 4.46
CA ASP A 89 -1.68 -20.44 4.75
C ASP A 89 -3.00 -20.17 4.01
N SER A 90 -3.24 -18.93 3.57
CA SER A 90 -4.43 -18.57 2.79
C SER A 90 -4.37 -19.08 1.35
N ASN A 91 -3.19 -19.44 0.84
CA ASN A 91 -2.91 -19.71 -0.58
C ASN A 91 -3.28 -18.54 -1.53
N LEU A 92 -3.54 -17.34 -1.01
CA LEU A 92 -3.79 -16.16 -1.82
C LEU A 92 -2.47 -15.54 -2.25
N SER A 93 -2.48 -14.93 -3.43
CA SER A 93 -1.33 -14.17 -3.93
C SER A 93 -1.10 -12.90 -3.11
N ILE A 94 0.15 -12.46 -2.99
CA ILE A 94 0.50 -11.23 -2.26
C ILE A 94 -0.13 -9.99 -2.88
N CYS A 95 -0.45 -10.01 -4.18
CA CYS A 95 -1.10 -8.89 -4.85
C CYS A 95 -2.56 -8.70 -4.41
N SER A 96 -3.29 -9.78 -4.09
CA SER A 96 -4.63 -9.68 -3.51
C SER A 96 -4.64 -8.88 -2.20
N ALA A 97 -3.57 -8.94 -1.40
CA ALA A 97 -3.44 -8.16 -0.16
C ALA A 97 -3.54 -6.64 -0.39
N LEU A 98 -3.06 -6.15 -1.55
CA LEU A 98 -3.16 -4.75 -1.96
C LEU A 98 -4.44 -4.46 -2.75
N SER A 99 -4.89 -5.42 -3.57
CA SER A 99 -6.01 -5.24 -4.48
C SER A 99 -7.33 -4.97 -3.76
N HIS A 100 -7.68 -5.67 -2.68
CA HIS A 100 -9.07 -5.64 -2.19
C HIS A 100 -9.38 -4.57 -1.13
N GLY A 101 -8.63 -3.46 -1.15
CA GLY A 101 -8.94 -2.25 -0.38
C GLY A 101 -8.64 -2.34 1.11
N SER A 102 -7.90 -3.37 1.54
CA SER A 102 -7.31 -3.47 2.87
C SER A 102 -6.21 -2.44 3.07
N ARG A 103 -5.94 -2.15 4.35
CA ARG A 103 -4.74 -1.43 4.77
C ARG A 103 -3.79 -2.43 5.39
N ILE A 104 -2.58 -2.49 4.86
CA ILE A 104 -1.50 -3.33 5.38
C ILE A 104 -0.72 -2.48 6.35
N LEU A 105 -0.64 -2.92 7.59
CA LEU A 105 0.15 -2.28 8.63
C LEU A 105 1.50 -2.98 8.73
N ILE A 106 2.57 -2.20 8.73
CA ILE A 106 3.95 -2.67 8.85
C ILE A 106 4.53 -1.97 10.08
N GLN A 107 4.91 -2.75 11.09
CA GLN A 107 5.61 -2.23 12.26
C GLN A 107 7.12 -2.29 12.04
N LEU A 108 7.82 -1.22 12.42
CA LEU A 108 9.26 -1.06 12.27
C LEU A 108 9.95 -1.04 13.64
N PRO A 109 11.27 -1.33 13.71
CA PRO A 109 12.02 -1.25 14.96
C PRO A 109 11.94 0.15 15.60
N LYS A 110 12.32 0.24 16.87
CA LYS A 110 12.69 1.53 17.47
C LYS A 110 14.02 1.97 16.89
N GLU A 111 14.29 3.27 17.01
CA GLU A 111 15.64 3.74 16.77
C GLU A 111 16.53 3.29 17.95
N GLU A 112 17.70 2.74 17.66
CA GLU A 112 18.66 2.43 18.71
C GLU A 112 19.17 3.72 19.35
N ALA A 113 19.19 3.75 20.69
CA ALA A 113 19.80 4.85 21.41
C ALA A 113 21.32 4.73 21.26
N ASP A 114 21.91 5.43 20.29
CA ASP A 114 23.37 5.51 20.15
C ASP A 114 23.90 6.69 20.98
N PRO A 115 24.57 6.43 22.13
CA PRO A 115 25.12 7.48 22.99
C PRO A 115 26.30 8.23 22.34
N THR A 116 26.86 7.72 21.25
CA THR A 116 28.01 8.29 20.52
C THR A 116 27.60 9.08 19.28
N LYS A 117 26.38 8.87 18.74
CA LYS A 117 25.72 9.79 17.81
C LYS A 117 25.32 11.08 18.55
N LYS A 118 26.29 11.91 18.93
CA LYS A 118 26.07 13.36 19.07
C LYS A 118 25.56 13.85 17.73
N ARG A 119 24.23 13.94 17.51
CA ARG A 119 23.54 14.42 16.29
C ARG A 119 24.53 14.96 15.26
N LYS A 120 25.21 14.07 14.54
CA LYS A 120 26.37 14.46 13.73
C LYS A 120 25.76 15.12 12.51
N ARG A 121 25.60 16.44 12.57
CA ARG A 121 25.37 17.31 11.42
C ARG A 121 26.55 17.09 10.49
N SER A 122 26.47 16.09 9.60
CA SER A 122 27.53 15.89 8.63
C SER A 122 27.61 17.15 7.78
N PHE A 123 28.81 17.58 7.41
CA PHE A 123 29.02 18.80 6.62
C PHE A 123 28.24 18.76 5.28
N ARG A 124 27.99 17.56 4.76
CA ARG A 124 27.10 17.30 3.60
C ARG A 124 25.63 17.72 3.85
N HIS A 125 25.10 17.47 5.04
CA HIS A 125 23.73 17.88 5.45
C HIS A 125 23.56 19.40 5.54
N MET A 126 24.67 20.13 5.74
CA MET A 126 24.64 21.59 5.91
C MET A 126 24.70 22.34 4.56
N VAL A 127 25.31 21.74 3.54
CA VAL A 127 25.52 22.37 2.22
C VAL A 127 24.40 22.05 1.23
N HIS A 128 23.75 20.87 1.33
CA HIS A 128 22.71 20.44 0.37
C HIS A 128 21.29 20.41 0.95
N GLY A 129 21.09 20.81 2.21
CA GLY A 129 19.75 20.83 2.82
C GLY A 129 19.15 19.45 3.12
N GLN A 130 19.98 18.39 3.12
CA GLN A 130 19.54 17.01 3.35
C GLN A 130 18.95 16.80 4.76
N PHE A 131 17.97 15.91 4.80
CA PHE A 131 17.06 15.57 5.90
C PHE A 131 17.83 15.01 7.11
N GLU A 132 17.39 15.29 8.35
CA GLU A 132 17.94 14.56 9.51
C GLU A 132 17.56 13.08 9.32
N GLN A 133 18.55 12.15 9.36
CA GLN A 133 18.43 10.70 9.15
C GLN A 133 17.45 10.03 10.16
N GLU A 134 16.16 10.30 10.04
CA GLU A 134 15.07 9.69 10.83
C GLU A 134 14.27 8.68 9.98
N HIS A 135 14.86 8.21 8.87
CA HIS A 135 14.09 7.69 7.74
C HIS A 135 14.73 6.54 6.95
N GLU A 136 15.77 5.84 7.41
CA GLU A 136 16.49 4.83 6.60
C GLU A 136 15.57 3.86 5.85
N PHE A 137 14.59 3.25 6.53
CA PHE A 137 13.60 2.38 5.88
C PHE A 137 12.76 3.10 4.82
N TRP A 138 12.37 4.35 5.10
CA TRP A 138 11.57 5.17 4.18
C TRP A 138 12.39 5.67 2.98
N CYS A 139 13.68 5.98 3.20
CA CYS A 139 14.63 6.27 2.13
C CYS A 139 14.77 5.03 1.25
N TRP A 140 15.16 3.88 1.81
CA TRP A 140 15.30 2.64 1.05
C TRP A 140 14.02 2.29 0.28
N LEU A 141 12.86 2.33 0.93
CA LEU A 141 11.58 2.04 0.25
C LEU A 141 11.34 2.92 -0.97
N LEU A 142 11.71 4.20 -0.91
CA LEU A 142 11.42 5.15 -1.98
C LEU A 142 12.53 5.27 -3.03
N THR A 143 13.79 5.15 -2.64
CA THR A 143 14.96 5.40 -3.50
C THR A 143 15.75 4.13 -3.83
N GLY A 144 15.57 3.04 -3.09
CA GLY A 144 16.41 1.85 -3.12
C GLY A 144 17.70 1.98 -2.29
N ASP A 145 17.89 3.11 -1.61
CA ASP A 145 19.09 3.39 -0.81
C ASP A 145 18.68 3.91 0.58
N PRO A 146 19.09 3.28 1.70
CA PRO A 146 18.82 3.78 3.05
C PRO A 146 19.34 5.21 3.30
N ASP A 147 20.35 5.66 2.55
CA ASP A 147 20.91 7.01 2.61
C ASP A 147 20.44 7.91 1.44
N GLY A 148 19.49 7.43 0.64
CA GLY A 148 19.00 8.12 -0.55
C GLY A 148 18.31 9.46 -0.24
N ASP A 149 18.38 10.38 -1.20
CA ASP A 149 17.77 11.71 -1.06
C ASP A 149 16.28 11.67 -1.42
N LEU A 150 15.42 11.79 -0.40
CA LEU A 150 13.97 11.81 -0.61
C LEU A 150 13.49 12.96 -1.52
N SER A 151 14.26 14.05 -1.65
CA SER A 151 13.91 15.14 -2.57
C SER A 151 14.00 14.72 -4.03
N ASP A 152 14.64 13.59 -4.34
CA ASP A 152 14.72 13.03 -5.69
C ASP A 152 13.40 12.38 -6.13
N VAL A 153 12.56 11.95 -5.18
CA VAL A 153 11.33 11.18 -5.47
C VAL A 153 10.07 11.80 -4.88
N ILE A 154 10.18 12.64 -3.86
CA ILE A 154 9.06 13.28 -3.16
C ILE A 154 8.87 14.73 -3.59
N SER A 155 7.63 15.07 -3.95
CA SER A 155 7.11 16.43 -4.09
C SER A 155 6.42 16.92 -2.81
N THR A 156 6.48 18.24 -2.58
CA THR A 156 5.69 18.89 -1.52
C THR A 156 4.28 19.30 -1.95
N GLU A 157 3.94 19.06 -3.22
CA GLU A 157 2.62 19.27 -3.79
C GLU A 157 1.61 18.25 -3.27
N ILE A 158 0.34 18.58 -3.48
CA ILE A 158 -0.80 17.81 -2.94
C ILE A 158 -1.56 17.00 -3.99
N GLU A 159 -1.14 17.14 -5.25
CA GLU A 159 -1.75 16.57 -6.44
C GLU A 159 -0.66 15.87 -7.25
N GLY A 160 -0.94 14.67 -7.75
CA GLY A 160 0.04 13.86 -8.48
C GLY A 160 0.44 14.47 -9.82
N ASP A 161 -0.45 15.22 -10.48
CA ASP A 161 -0.10 15.88 -11.76
C ASP A 161 0.93 16.99 -11.56
N LYS A 162 0.88 17.67 -10.41
CA LYS A 162 1.88 18.68 -10.06
C LYS A 162 3.20 18.06 -9.62
N SER A 163 3.16 16.91 -8.93
CA SER A 163 4.40 16.20 -8.60
C SER A 163 5.12 15.70 -9.86
N LEU A 164 4.35 15.25 -10.87
CA LEU A 164 4.88 14.87 -12.18
C LEU A 164 5.58 16.05 -12.89
N GLN A 165 5.05 17.28 -12.78
CA GLN A 165 5.73 18.47 -13.30
C GLN A 165 7.08 18.75 -12.61
N GLU A 166 7.28 18.25 -11.39
CA GLU A 166 8.55 18.30 -10.66
C GLU A 166 9.46 17.07 -10.94
N ASN A 167 9.07 16.16 -11.83
CA ASN A 167 9.69 14.83 -12.03
C ASN A 167 9.77 14.04 -10.70
N LYS A 168 8.66 14.05 -9.94
CA LYS A 168 8.51 13.34 -8.66
C LYS A 168 7.27 12.46 -8.71
N CYS A 169 7.39 11.25 -8.19
CA CYS A 169 6.31 10.27 -8.21
C CYS A 169 5.52 10.20 -6.90
N VAL A 170 6.13 10.58 -5.78
CA VAL A 170 5.49 10.61 -4.46
C VAL A 170 5.09 12.03 -4.11
N PHE A 171 3.90 12.24 -3.57
CA PHE A 171 3.39 13.57 -3.24
C PHE A 171 2.62 13.57 -1.92
N ARG A 172 2.37 14.76 -1.38
CA ARG A 172 1.66 14.90 -0.11
C ARG A 172 0.18 14.64 -0.31
N ARG A 173 -0.43 13.94 0.64
CA ARG A 173 -1.87 13.76 0.71
C ARG A 173 -2.45 14.62 1.83
N LEU A 174 -3.45 15.45 1.53
CA LEU A 174 -4.07 16.34 2.52
C LEU A 174 -5.10 15.64 3.42
N ALA A 175 -5.73 14.60 2.89
CA ALA A 175 -6.88 13.93 3.48
C ALA A 175 -6.58 12.43 3.61
N SER A 176 -6.84 11.87 4.79
CA SER A 176 -6.95 10.42 4.92
C SER A 176 -8.14 10.07 5.81
N THR A 177 -8.91 9.09 5.35
CA THR A 177 -9.99 8.47 6.12
C THR A 177 -9.47 7.46 7.14
N HIS A 178 -8.18 7.11 7.08
CA HIS A 178 -7.54 6.13 7.95
C HIS A 178 -6.22 6.66 8.49
N GLY A 179 -5.87 6.31 9.72
CA GLY A 179 -4.55 6.60 10.23
C GLY A 179 -4.10 5.58 11.27
N ILE A 180 -2.78 5.54 11.45
CA ILE A 180 -2.14 4.72 12.46
C ILE A 180 -2.41 5.36 13.82
N LYS A 181 -2.99 4.59 14.73
CA LYS A 181 -3.17 4.95 16.14
C LYS A 181 -2.14 4.18 16.97
N LYS A 182 -1.52 4.88 17.91
CA LYS A 182 -0.61 4.28 18.91
C LYS A 182 -1.42 3.48 19.94
N HIS A 183 -0.94 2.31 20.33
CA HIS A 183 -1.43 1.62 21.52
C HIS A 183 -0.92 2.26 22.81
N ASN A 184 -1.65 1.97 23.88
CA ASN A 184 -1.25 2.23 25.26
C ASN A 184 -0.06 1.33 25.65
N ALA A 185 0.64 1.66 26.73
CA ALA A 185 1.91 1.04 27.12
C ALA A 185 1.83 -0.48 27.38
N ASP A 186 0.64 -1.02 27.60
CA ASP A 186 0.42 -2.40 28.04
C ASP A 186 0.55 -3.44 26.93
N GLY A 187 0.55 -3.01 25.66
CA GLY A 187 0.56 -3.90 24.50
C GLY A 187 -0.76 -4.68 24.34
N GLU A 188 -0.84 -5.45 23.26
CA GLU A 188 -1.95 -6.34 22.92
C GLU A 188 -1.44 -7.79 22.94
N VAL A 189 -2.26 -8.73 23.39
CA VAL A 189 -1.96 -10.16 23.22
C VAL A 189 -2.44 -10.58 21.83
N ILE A 190 -1.50 -10.97 20.98
CA ILE A 190 -1.78 -11.57 19.67
C ILE A 190 -1.53 -13.07 19.74
N SER A 191 -2.41 -13.86 19.13
CA SER A 191 -2.22 -15.29 18.95
C SER A 191 -1.85 -15.55 17.50
N ILE A 192 -0.69 -16.15 17.25
CA ILE A 192 -0.28 -16.57 15.90
C ILE A 192 -0.30 -18.09 15.89
N ASN A 193 -1.18 -18.68 15.07
CA ASN A 193 -1.36 -20.14 14.99
C ASN A 193 -1.50 -20.80 16.38
N GLY A 194 -2.25 -20.18 17.30
CA GLY A 194 -2.48 -20.70 18.65
C GLY A 194 -1.40 -20.37 19.69
N VAL A 195 -0.32 -19.68 19.30
CA VAL A 195 0.72 -19.22 20.23
C VAL A 195 0.46 -17.77 20.64
N GLU A 196 0.07 -17.56 21.89
CA GLU A 196 -0.14 -16.24 22.45
C GLU A 196 1.17 -15.51 22.74
N ARG A 197 1.24 -14.23 22.34
CA ARG A 197 2.36 -13.33 22.63
C ARG A 197 1.85 -11.92 22.88
N ARG A 198 2.39 -11.26 23.90
CA ARG A 198 2.12 -9.84 24.14
C ARG A 198 3.03 -8.99 23.25
N LYS A 199 2.45 -8.19 22.37
CA LYS A 199 3.16 -7.24 21.50
C LYS A 199 2.53 -5.86 21.56
N ARG A 200 3.34 -4.81 21.51
CA ARG A 200 2.83 -3.47 21.23
C ARG A 200 2.64 -3.39 19.72
N VAL A 201 1.40 -3.49 19.27
CA VAL A 201 1.03 -3.42 17.85
C VAL A 201 0.39 -2.06 17.59
N TYR A 202 0.55 -1.54 16.38
CA TYR A 202 -0.21 -0.38 15.94
C TYR A 202 -1.60 -0.81 15.46
N GLU A 203 -2.56 0.11 15.44
CA GLU A 203 -3.90 -0.15 14.88
C GLU A 203 -4.19 0.82 13.74
N VAL A 204 -4.92 0.34 12.73
CA VAL A 204 -5.53 1.19 11.71
C VAL A 204 -6.88 1.72 12.21
N LYS A 205 -6.95 3.00 12.56
CA LYS A 205 -8.22 3.64 12.94
C LYS A 205 -8.84 4.39 11.78
N LYS A 206 -10.11 4.09 11.49
CA LYS A 206 -10.96 4.95 10.65
C LYS A 206 -11.18 6.29 11.38
N LYS A 207 -10.80 7.39 10.74
CA LYS A 207 -11.02 8.74 11.25
C LYS A 207 -12.40 9.22 10.76
N ILE A 208 -13.17 9.83 11.66
CA ILE A 208 -14.42 10.51 11.31
C ILE A 208 -14.02 11.91 10.83
N GLY A 209 -14.23 12.20 9.54
CA GLY A 209 -13.90 13.49 8.92
C GLY A 209 -12.44 13.65 8.46
N LEU A 210 -12.14 14.84 7.93
CA LEU A 210 -10.79 15.22 7.45
C LEU A 210 -9.89 15.54 8.65
N SER A 211 -8.89 14.69 8.91
CA SER A 211 -7.88 14.97 9.93
C SER A 211 -6.68 15.72 9.33
N LEU A 212 -6.57 17.01 9.64
CA LEU A 212 -5.42 17.83 9.25
C LEU A 212 -4.23 17.75 10.24
N ARG A 213 -4.36 17.04 11.37
CA ARG A 213 -3.35 16.99 12.45
C ARG A 213 -1.97 16.50 11.96
N ASP A 214 -1.99 15.52 11.07
CA ASP A 214 -0.83 14.88 10.45
C ASP A 214 -0.50 15.47 9.06
N THR A 215 -1.25 16.48 8.62
CA THR A 215 -1.14 17.16 7.33
C THR A 215 -0.53 18.55 7.53
N LYS A 216 0.69 18.79 7.04
CA LYS A 216 1.35 20.10 7.20
C LYS A 216 1.02 21.07 6.06
N ILE A 217 -0.12 21.76 6.14
CA ILE A 217 -0.60 22.66 5.08
C ILE A 217 0.38 23.82 4.81
N GLY A 218 1.01 24.39 5.86
CA GLY A 218 2.01 25.47 5.75
C GLY A 218 3.39 25.12 6.32
N GLY A 219 4.39 25.95 6.00
CA GLY A 219 5.78 25.81 6.45
C GLY A 219 6.78 25.57 5.31
N SER A 220 8.08 25.64 5.64
CA SER A 220 9.16 25.39 4.67
C SER A 220 9.09 23.98 4.07
N LYS A 221 9.64 23.78 2.87
CA LYS A 221 9.77 22.45 2.24
C LYS A 221 10.36 21.45 3.23
N LYS A 222 11.47 21.81 3.90
CA LYS A 222 12.10 21.02 4.97
C LYS A 222 11.12 20.59 6.08
N ARG A 223 10.28 21.50 6.57
CA ARG A 223 9.28 21.16 7.61
C ARG A 223 8.22 20.18 7.08
N LYS A 224 7.83 20.32 5.82
CA LYS A 224 6.86 19.42 5.17
C LYS A 224 7.47 18.02 5.05
N TYR A 225 8.69 17.89 4.56
CA TYR A 225 9.37 16.59 4.45
C TYR A 225 9.48 15.88 5.82
N ASN A 226 9.93 16.57 6.87
CA ASN A 226 10.18 15.91 8.16
C ASN A 226 8.91 15.63 8.99
N LYS A 227 7.83 16.39 8.79
CA LYS A 227 6.66 16.33 9.70
C LYS A 227 5.36 15.89 9.02
N HIS A 228 5.34 15.81 7.69
CA HIS A 228 4.20 15.30 6.96
C HIS A 228 4.26 13.77 6.93
N LYS A 229 3.12 13.12 7.10
CA LYS A 229 3.06 11.67 7.32
C LYS A 229 2.25 10.92 6.28
N HIS A 230 1.54 11.64 5.40
CA HIS A 230 0.55 11.07 4.50
C HIS A 230 0.98 11.25 3.05
N TRP A 231 1.43 10.19 2.40
CA TRP A 231 1.98 10.28 1.05
C TRP A 231 1.10 9.52 0.06
N GLY A 232 1.09 10.00 -1.17
CA GLY A 232 0.39 9.40 -2.30
C GLY A 232 1.35 9.05 -3.41
N LEU A 233 1.04 7.98 -4.14
CA LEU A 233 1.75 7.53 -5.33
C LEU A 233 0.69 7.06 -6.32
N ASN A 234 0.57 7.76 -7.45
CA ASN A 234 -0.35 7.35 -8.50
C ASN A 234 0.22 6.15 -9.25
N LEU A 235 -0.67 5.22 -9.63
CA LEU A 235 -0.30 3.96 -10.24
C LEU A 235 -0.86 3.85 -11.66
N ALA A 236 -0.15 3.12 -12.50
CA ALA A 236 -0.61 2.62 -13.79
C ALA A 236 -1.05 1.15 -13.66
N ILE A 237 -2.11 0.86 -12.88
CA ILE A 237 -2.60 -0.51 -12.73
C ILE A 237 -3.05 -1.06 -14.08
N GLY A 238 -2.47 -2.19 -14.50
CA GLY A 238 -2.63 -2.77 -15.84
C GLY A 238 -1.49 -2.46 -16.82
N GLY A 239 -0.49 -1.68 -16.41
CA GLY A 239 0.71 -1.34 -17.19
C GLY A 239 0.57 -0.05 -17.97
N ALA A 240 1.54 0.85 -17.83
CA ALA A 240 1.53 2.13 -18.53
C ALA A 240 1.53 1.94 -20.06
N GLY A 241 0.65 2.65 -20.76
CA GLY A 241 0.49 2.57 -22.21
C GLY A 241 -0.54 1.54 -22.68
N ASN A 242 -0.84 0.52 -21.87
CA ASN A 242 -1.86 -0.49 -22.20
C ASN A 242 -3.27 0.11 -22.22
N GLU A 243 -4.22 -0.55 -22.87
CA GLU A 243 -5.62 -0.16 -22.82
C GLU A 243 -6.23 -0.53 -21.45
N SER A 244 -6.99 0.40 -20.85
CA SER A 244 -7.63 0.16 -19.57
C SER A 244 -8.80 -0.82 -19.70
N PHE A 245 -8.91 -1.74 -18.73
CA PHE A 245 -10.00 -2.72 -18.64
C PHE A 245 -11.29 -2.17 -18.03
N GLY A 246 -11.32 -0.87 -17.74
CA GLY A 246 -12.42 -0.18 -17.08
C GLY A 246 -13.41 0.46 -18.05
N ILE A 247 -14.22 1.37 -17.50
CA ILE A 247 -15.28 2.08 -18.22
C ILE A 247 -14.73 3.05 -19.25
N LYS A 248 -13.53 3.58 -19.00
CA LYS A 248 -12.97 4.68 -19.76
C LYS A 248 -12.27 4.26 -21.05
N MET A 249 -11.92 2.99 -21.25
CA MET A 249 -11.14 2.49 -22.41
C MET A 249 -10.04 3.47 -22.88
N GLU A 250 -9.40 4.12 -21.92
CA GLU A 250 -8.28 5.05 -22.13
C GLU A 250 -6.97 4.28 -21.96
N SER A 251 -5.88 4.84 -22.49
CA SER A 251 -4.53 4.33 -22.19
C SER A 251 -4.22 4.50 -20.70
N VAL A 252 -3.77 3.42 -20.07
CA VAL A 252 -3.39 3.36 -18.67
C VAL A 252 -2.17 4.26 -18.45
N SER A 253 -2.28 5.12 -17.45
CA SER A 253 -1.21 6.03 -17.04
C SER A 253 -1.24 6.29 -15.54
N SER A 254 -0.10 6.68 -14.97
CA SER A 254 0.07 7.06 -13.56
C SER A 254 -0.51 8.44 -13.23
N ASN A 255 -1.62 8.81 -13.87
CA ASN A 255 -2.34 10.05 -13.65
C ASN A 255 -3.30 9.97 -12.45
N GLY A 256 -3.30 8.90 -11.66
CA GLY A 256 -4.17 8.76 -10.49
C GLY A 256 -5.61 8.34 -10.78
N SER A 257 -5.99 8.09 -12.03
CA SER A 257 -7.27 7.46 -12.39
C SER A 257 -7.17 5.92 -12.45
N ASN A 258 -5.94 5.40 -12.55
CA ASN A 258 -5.63 3.98 -12.69
C ASN A 258 -5.09 3.36 -11.40
N GLY A 259 -5.53 3.88 -10.26
CA GLY A 259 -5.06 3.48 -8.95
C GLY A 259 -4.21 4.53 -8.27
N HIS A 260 -4.29 4.53 -6.94
CA HIS A 260 -3.59 5.46 -6.07
C HIS A 260 -3.13 4.73 -4.81
N MET A 261 -1.83 4.53 -4.67
CA MET A 261 -1.25 3.99 -3.45
C MET A 261 -1.12 5.08 -2.40
N TYR A 262 -1.55 4.75 -1.18
CA TYR A 262 -1.48 5.61 -0.02
C TYR A 262 -0.49 5.06 0.98
N PHE A 263 0.39 5.92 1.48
CA PHE A 263 1.29 5.66 2.59
C PHE A 263 0.96 6.55 3.78
N HIS A 264 0.92 5.95 4.97
CA HIS A 264 1.01 6.68 6.23
C HIS A 264 2.28 6.24 6.96
N TYR A 265 3.31 7.09 6.95
CA TYR A 265 4.59 6.78 7.57
C TYR A 265 4.75 7.52 8.90
N LEU A 266 5.14 6.78 9.93
CA LEU A 266 5.57 7.26 11.23
C LEU A 266 7.02 6.81 11.45
N ALA A 267 7.96 7.76 11.36
CA ALA A 267 9.36 7.51 11.68
C ALA A 267 9.54 6.83 13.05
N PRO A 268 10.48 5.88 13.19
CA PRO A 268 10.86 5.36 14.49
C PRO A 268 11.52 6.46 15.35
N THR A 269 11.55 6.23 16.66
CA THR A 269 12.26 7.05 17.64
C THR A 269 12.79 6.12 18.73
N THR A 270 13.72 6.59 19.56
CA THR A 270 14.23 5.82 20.72
C THR A 270 13.11 5.33 21.65
N GLU A 271 12.04 6.12 21.79
CA GLU A 271 10.92 5.79 22.69
C GLU A 271 9.82 4.95 22.04
N ARG A 272 9.76 4.92 20.69
CA ARG A 272 8.60 4.40 19.97
C ARG A 272 8.98 3.78 18.63
N TYR A 273 8.44 2.58 18.39
CA TYR A 273 8.48 1.87 17.11
C TYR A 273 8.08 2.75 15.92
N GLY A 274 8.70 2.54 14.77
CA GLY A 274 8.19 3.11 13.53
C GLY A 274 6.94 2.36 13.05
N ALA A 275 6.22 2.94 12.10
CA ALA A 275 5.13 2.25 11.42
C ALA A 275 4.90 2.80 10.01
N LEU A 276 4.54 1.90 9.10
CA LEU A 276 4.06 2.24 7.77
C LEU A 276 2.70 1.58 7.57
N MET A 277 1.74 2.34 7.06
CA MET A 277 0.48 1.78 6.58
C MET A 277 0.38 2.02 5.08
N ILE A 278 0.16 0.96 4.33
CA ILE A 278 0.01 0.97 2.88
C ILE A 278 -1.43 0.60 2.53
N GLY A 279 -1.98 1.18 1.48
CA GLY A 279 -3.10 0.56 0.79
C GLY A 279 -3.41 1.23 -0.54
N VAL A 280 -4.03 0.48 -1.44
CA VAL A 280 -4.35 0.95 -2.79
C VAL A 280 -5.82 1.36 -2.88
N GLU A 281 -6.03 2.56 -3.42
CA GLU A 281 -7.32 3.17 -3.66
C GLU A 281 -7.60 3.21 -5.16
N GLY A 282 -8.90 3.29 -5.54
CA GLY A 282 -9.30 3.28 -6.94
C GLY A 282 -8.83 4.50 -7.74
N SER A 283 -8.75 5.66 -7.08
CA SER A 283 -8.24 6.87 -7.69
C SER A 283 -7.70 7.87 -6.67
N GLU A 284 -6.87 8.79 -7.16
CA GLU A 284 -6.48 9.99 -6.44
C GLU A 284 -7.72 10.85 -6.12
N PHE A 285 -7.60 11.68 -5.07
CA PHE A 285 -8.61 12.67 -4.75
C PHE A 285 -8.98 13.52 -5.97
N ARG A 286 -10.29 13.71 -6.21
CA ARG A 286 -10.89 14.43 -7.37
C ARG A 286 -10.69 13.77 -8.73
N LYS A 287 -10.11 12.57 -8.79
CA LYS A 287 -10.02 11.80 -10.04
C LYS A 287 -11.05 10.68 -10.07
N THR A 288 -11.45 10.31 -11.29
CA THR A 288 -12.42 9.24 -11.55
C THR A 288 -11.65 7.95 -11.79
N ALA A 289 -11.92 6.92 -10.99
CA ALA A 289 -11.29 5.61 -11.11
C ALA A 289 -11.69 4.91 -12.42
N GLN A 290 -10.94 3.87 -12.79
CA GLN A 290 -11.28 2.98 -13.92
C GLN A 290 -12.71 2.40 -13.84
N SER A 291 -13.23 2.21 -12.62
CA SER A 291 -14.61 1.77 -12.38
C SER A 291 -15.67 2.86 -12.55
N GLY A 292 -15.29 4.07 -12.99
CA GLY A 292 -16.18 5.23 -13.16
C GLY A 292 -16.54 5.95 -11.86
N ASN A 293 -16.05 5.49 -10.71
CA ASN A 293 -16.34 6.12 -9.42
C ASN A 293 -15.36 7.26 -9.13
N ALA A 294 -15.86 8.43 -8.78
CA ALA A 294 -15.04 9.55 -8.31
C ALA A 294 -14.71 9.40 -6.81
N HIS A 295 -13.46 9.69 -6.42
CA HIS A 295 -13.08 9.75 -5.02
C HIS A 295 -13.64 11.02 -4.35
N SER A 296 -14.78 10.89 -3.66
CA SER A 296 -15.42 12.01 -2.95
C SER A 296 -14.74 12.31 -1.60
N ILE A 297 -14.82 13.57 -1.14
CA ILE A 297 -14.32 13.99 0.20
C ILE A 297 -14.97 13.16 1.33
N LYS A 298 -16.19 12.66 1.11
CA LYS A 298 -16.94 11.87 2.09
C LYS A 298 -16.39 10.44 2.26
N GLY A 299 -15.46 10.01 1.41
CA GLY A 299 -14.76 8.72 1.58
C GLY A 299 -15.68 7.50 1.48
N THR A 300 -16.77 7.60 0.72
CA THR A 300 -17.62 6.46 0.40
C THR A 300 -16.78 5.38 -0.27
N SER A 301 -16.71 4.20 0.35
CA SER A 301 -15.94 3.09 -0.18
C SER A 301 -16.65 2.53 -1.40
N ASN A 302 -16.05 2.67 -2.58
CA ASN A 302 -16.49 1.96 -3.79
C ASN A 302 -16.55 0.45 -3.54
N ARG A 303 -17.48 -0.26 -4.19
CA ARG A 303 -17.56 -1.74 -4.13
C ARG A 303 -16.33 -2.39 -4.77
N LEU A 304 -15.86 -1.80 -5.88
CA LEU A 304 -14.71 -2.25 -6.64
C LEU A 304 -13.40 -1.61 -6.16
N SER A 305 -12.32 -2.36 -6.29
CA SER A 305 -10.94 -1.94 -6.11
C SER A 305 -10.34 -1.27 -7.35
N ALA A 306 -9.06 -0.92 -7.27
CA ALA A 306 -8.30 -0.38 -8.38
C ALA A 306 -7.99 -1.43 -9.46
N THR A 307 -8.01 -2.72 -9.12
CA THR A 307 -7.86 -3.87 -10.03
C THR A 307 -9.20 -4.40 -10.55
N LEU A 308 -10.29 -3.64 -10.35
CA LEU A 308 -11.65 -4.02 -10.75
C LEU A 308 -12.14 -5.34 -10.10
N GLY A 309 -11.61 -5.66 -8.91
CA GLY A 309 -12.11 -6.74 -8.06
C GLY A 309 -13.02 -6.22 -6.96
N PHE A 310 -13.87 -7.08 -6.41
CA PHE A 310 -14.62 -6.79 -5.18
C PHE A 310 -13.66 -6.61 -4.00
N LYS A 311 -13.94 -5.64 -3.12
CA LYS A 311 -13.19 -5.48 -1.87
C LYS A 311 -13.51 -6.59 -0.87
N TRP A 312 -12.65 -6.82 0.12
CA TRP A 312 -12.85 -7.88 1.14
C TRP A 312 -14.21 -7.85 1.80
N SER A 313 -14.72 -6.66 2.14
CA SER A 313 -16.04 -6.54 2.76
C SER A 313 -17.19 -6.95 1.84
N GLU A 314 -17.01 -6.78 0.53
CA GLU A 314 -18.01 -7.20 -0.46
C GLU A 314 -17.92 -8.71 -0.69
N ILE A 315 -16.71 -9.26 -0.83
CA ILE A 315 -16.46 -10.70 -0.95
C ILE A 315 -17.10 -11.46 0.23
N LYS A 316 -16.96 -10.95 1.46
CA LYS A 316 -17.62 -11.53 2.63
C LYS A 316 -19.14 -11.44 2.58
N ALA A 317 -19.68 -10.33 2.09
CA ALA A 317 -21.12 -10.11 2.01
C ALA A 317 -21.79 -10.99 0.96
N LEU A 318 -21.07 -11.36 -0.11
CA LEU A 318 -21.58 -12.20 -1.20
C LEU A 318 -21.78 -13.67 -0.83
N GLY A 319 -21.49 -14.07 0.41
CA GLY A 319 -21.69 -15.45 0.83
C GLY A 319 -20.55 -16.36 0.41
N SER A 320 -20.24 -17.29 1.29
CA SER A 320 -18.99 -18.05 1.31
C SER A 320 -19.18 -19.45 0.77
N ASP A 321 -19.48 -19.61 -0.51
CA ASP A 321 -19.57 -20.94 -1.13
C ASP A 321 -18.16 -21.52 -1.43
N GLY A 322 -17.22 -21.34 -0.49
CA GLY A 322 -15.91 -21.99 -0.51
C GLY A 322 -14.70 -21.21 0.04
N MET A 323 -14.78 -19.88 0.20
CA MET A 323 -13.61 -19.04 0.55
C MET A 323 -13.80 -18.08 1.74
N GLY A 324 -15.03 -17.77 2.14
CA GLY A 324 -15.30 -16.64 3.05
C GLY A 324 -14.88 -16.82 4.51
N GLY A 325 -14.42 -18.01 4.90
CA GLY A 325 -13.76 -18.23 6.19
C GLY A 325 -12.25 -17.91 6.19
N GLY A 326 -11.61 -17.79 5.02
CA GLY A 326 -10.15 -17.72 4.88
C GLY A 326 -9.60 -16.38 4.36
N VAL A 327 -10.44 -15.39 4.05
CA VAL A 327 -10.00 -14.09 3.53
C VAL A 327 -9.80 -13.05 4.65
N PRO A 328 -8.92 -12.06 4.46
CA PRO A 328 -8.76 -10.96 5.41
C PRO A 328 -10.06 -10.19 5.65
N ASP A 329 -10.22 -9.64 6.85
CA ASP A 329 -11.25 -8.64 7.12
C ASP A 329 -10.90 -7.26 6.50
N LYS A 330 -11.81 -6.28 6.62
CA LYS A 330 -11.75 -5.03 5.86
C LYS A 330 -10.58 -4.11 6.23
N ILE A 331 -10.45 -3.78 7.51
CA ILE A 331 -9.51 -2.77 8.02
C ILE A 331 -8.80 -3.40 9.21
N ASP A 332 -7.49 -3.15 9.29
CA ASP A 332 -6.66 -3.62 10.40
C ASP A 332 -6.52 -5.14 10.42
N SER A 333 -6.49 -5.76 9.25
CA SER A 333 -6.59 -7.22 9.10
C SER A 333 -5.42 -7.83 8.34
N LEU A 334 -4.43 -6.99 8.00
CA LEU A 334 -3.18 -7.36 7.35
C LEU A 334 -2.02 -6.70 8.07
N PHE A 335 -1.04 -7.48 8.47
CA PHE A 335 0.05 -7.03 9.34
C PHE A 335 1.39 -7.66 8.96
N ILE A 336 2.46 -6.89 9.11
CA ILE A 336 3.85 -7.30 8.95
C ILE A 336 4.62 -6.77 10.15
N ASP A 337 5.36 -7.63 10.82
CA ASP A 337 6.18 -7.26 11.96
C ASP A 337 7.67 -7.27 11.61
N LEU A 338 8.22 -6.10 11.30
CA LEU A 338 9.65 -5.90 11.06
C LEU A 338 10.36 -5.39 12.32
N THR A 339 9.74 -5.48 13.50
CA THR A 339 10.32 -4.98 14.77
C THR A 339 11.76 -5.46 15.02
N PRO A 340 12.15 -6.70 14.70
CA PRO A 340 13.52 -7.13 14.97
C PRO A 340 14.54 -6.68 13.92
N GLY A 341 14.08 -6.15 12.78
CA GLY A 341 14.95 -5.68 11.71
C GLY A 341 14.28 -5.79 10.35
N TRP A 342 14.74 -4.96 9.40
CA TRP A 342 14.22 -4.92 8.03
C TRP A 342 15.33 -4.96 6.98
N THR A 343 16.61 -4.85 7.37
CA THR A 343 17.74 -4.71 6.45
C THR A 343 17.92 -5.92 5.53
N TYR A 344 17.52 -7.11 5.97
CA TYR A 344 17.49 -8.31 5.12
C TYR A 344 16.61 -8.16 3.88
N LEU A 345 15.60 -7.28 3.91
CA LEU A 345 14.74 -7.02 2.76
C LEU A 345 15.49 -6.33 1.62
N MET A 346 16.59 -5.63 1.92
CA MET A 346 17.46 -5.04 0.89
C MET A 346 18.18 -6.12 0.09
N GLU A 347 18.60 -7.20 0.75
CA GLU A 347 19.18 -8.37 0.07
C GLU A 347 18.10 -9.09 -0.75
N LYS A 348 16.90 -9.26 -0.19
CA LYS A 348 15.75 -9.89 -0.87
C LYS A 348 15.21 -9.08 -2.05
N GLU A 349 15.44 -7.78 -2.11
CA GLU A 349 15.11 -6.96 -3.29
C GLU A 349 15.85 -7.47 -4.54
N SER A 350 17.09 -7.96 -4.40
CA SER A 350 17.85 -8.52 -5.53
C SER A 350 17.35 -9.90 -5.97
N GLU A 351 16.61 -10.61 -5.11
CA GLU A 351 15.95 -11.88 -5.42
C GLU A 351 14.56 -11.68 -6.05
N TRP A 352 14.08 -10.44 -6.14
CA TRP A 352 12.73 -10.14 -6.65
C TRP A 352 12.57 -10.54 -8.11
N SER A 353 11.45 -11.22 -8.41
CA SER A 353 10.94 -11.48 -9.75
C SER A 353 9.51 -10.96 -9.82
N ASP A 354 9.15 -10.32 -10.94
CA ASP A 354 7.81 -9.73 -11.10
C ASP A 354 6.70 -10.79 -11.09
N GLU A 355 7.02 -12.05 -11.38
CA GLU A 355 6.12 -13.21 -11.25
C GLU A 355 5.68 -13.47 -9.81
N PHE A 356 6.47 -13.05 -8.80
CA PHE A 356 6.11 -13.22 -7.39
C PHE A 356 4.82 -12.52 -6.98
N VAL A 357 4.32 -11.56 -7.77
CA VAL A 357 2.99 -10.96 -7.52
C VAL A 357 1.86 -12.00 -7.54
N ASN A 358 2.04 -13.10 -8.27
CA ASN A 358 1.08 -14.21 -8.35
C ASN A 358 1.29 -15.27 -7.25
N GLU A 359 2.40 -15.19 -6.52
CA GLU A 359 2.70 -16.13 -5.46
C GLU A 359 2.17 -15.64 -4.11
N THR A 360 2.03 -16.57 -3.17
CA THR A 360 1.78 -16.20 -1.78
C THR A 360 3.05 -15.70 -1.08
N SER A 361 2.89 -15.13 0.12
CA SER A 361 4.03 -14.71 0.93
C SER A 361 4.93 -15.92 1.23
N ASN A 362 6.23 -15.72 1.44
CA ASN A 362 7.08 -16.85 1.77
C ASN A 362 6.67 -17.47 3.10
N LYS A 363 6.75 -18.81 3.15
CA LYS A 363 6.83 -19.52 4.42
C LYS A 363 8.03 -18.95 5.14
N PHE A 364 7.78 -18.21 6.21
CA PHE A 364 8.85 -17.53 6.93
C PHE A 364 9.68 -18.59 7.65
N ILE A 365 10.82 -18.98 7.06
CA ILE A 365 11.80 -19.88 7.66
C ILE A 365 12.82 -19.01 8.39
N SER A 366 12.46 -18.44 9.54
CA SER A 366 13.29 -18.62 10.73
C SER A 366 12.60 -18.05 11.96
N SER A 367 12.65 -18.84 13.02
CA SER A 367 12.44 -18.42 14.39
C SER A 367 13.48 -17.40 14.87
N GLU A 368 14.49 -17.05 14.07
CA GLU A 368 15.64 -16.24 14.49
C GLU A 368 15.45 -14.75 14.28
N TYR A 369 14.64 -14.32 13.30
CA TYR A 369 14.49 -12.89 12.95
C TYR A 369 13.17 -12.24 13.38
N ILE A 370 12.21 -12.97 13.95
CA ILE A 370 10.95 -12.37 14.47
C ILE A 370 10.93 -12.34 16.02
N PHE A 371 11.87 -13.03 16.69
CA PHE A 371 11.65 -13.46 18.08
C PHE A 371 12.81 -13.31 19.07
N THR A 372 13.81 -12.46 18.79
CA THR A 372 14.72 -11.94 19.83
C THR A 372 14.25 -10.62 20.39
#